data_AF-A0A9X8QGX2-F1
#
_entry.id   AF-A0A9X8QGX2-F1
#
_cell.length_a   1.000
_cell.length_b   1.000
_cell.length_c   1.000
_cell.angle_alpha   90.00
_cell.angle_beta   90.00
_cell.angle_gamma   90.00
#
_symmetry.space_group_name_H-M   'P 1'
#
loop_
_entity.id
_entity.type
_entity.pdbx_description
1 polymer ?
#
loop_
_entity_poly.entity_id
_entity_poly.type
_entity_poly.pdbx_seq_one_letter_code
_entity_poly.pdbx_strand_id
1 'polypeptide(L)'
;MSHEVSTLLTRYYVKLGMTAEEYIILNAYLNHSKIDYGQQDLNEIAEMTNKTLDEVKSTLQSLFDKGLINKNPIHHTIDILKLHLKLISVQNDSISLNSLITKSIKNYQSLPTKHNMQHFGHVTLLPLIEGGIAITQGTRYIHGELMWTKYHMQKLSEELSQFLDKTDQEWINKYNEKIKNSNLPTTLATLQNKNK
;
A
#
# COMPACT_ATOMS: atom_id res chain seq x y z
N MET A 1 5.38 -13.52 3.60
CA MET A 1 4.24 -12.58 3.49
C MET A 1 3.32 -12.69 4.71
N SER A 2 2.96 -13.92 5.13
CA SER A 2 2.18 -14.21 6.35
C SER A 2 2.65 -13.48 7.62
N HIS A 3 3.95 -13.46 7.92
CA HIS A 3 4.50 -12.78 9.11
C HIS A 3 4.26 -11.26 9.12
N GLU A 4 4.40 -10.60 7.96
CA GLU A 4 4.13 -9.16 7.83
C GLU A 4 2.63 -8.87 8.05
N VAL A 5 1.76 -9.69 7.46
CA VAL A 5 0.31 -9.60 7.64
C VAL A 5 -0.08 -9.83 9.11
N SER A 6 0.51 -10.83 9.77
CA SER A 6 0.35 -11.11 11.21
C SER A 6 0.75 -9.91 12.09
N THR A 7 1.88 -9.26 11.76
CA THR A 7 2.33 -8.04 12.45
C THR A 7 1.36 -6.87 12.24
N LEU A 8 0.90 -6.66 11.01
CA LEU A 8 -0.07 -5.59 10.70
C LEU A 8 -1.42 -5.86 11.35
N LEU A 9 -1.89 -7.11 11.33
CA LEU A 9 -3.13 -7.53 11.96
C LEU A 9 -3.11 -7.24 13.46
N THR A 10 -2.03 -7.63 14.14
CA THR A 10 -1.83 -7.35 15.57
C THR A 10 -1.92 -5.85 15.88
N ARG A 11 -1.41 -4.98 14.99
CA ARG A 11 -1.45 -3.52 15.18
C ARG A 11 -2.81 -2.89 14.89
N TYR A 12 -3.62 -3.49 14.01
CA TYR A 12 -4.77 -2.82 13.41
C TYR A 12 -6.10 -3.58 13.48
N TYR A 13 -6.17 -4.75 14.10
CA TYR A 13 -7.41 -5.55 14.18
C TYR A 13 -8.58 -4.78 14.80
N VAL A 14 -8.34 -3.98 15.85
CA VAL A 14 -9.39 -3.16 16.49
C VAL A 14 -9.93 -2.11 15.51
N LYS A 15 -9.05 -1.46 14.74
CA LYS A 15 -9.46 -0.49 13.73
C LYS A 15 -10.22 -1.13 12.56
N LEU A 16 -9.98 -2.43 12.30
CA LEU A 16 -10.76 -3.23 11.37
C LEU A 16 -12.13 -3.65 11.92
N GLY A 17 -12.45 -3.36 13.18
CA GLY A 17 -13.69 -3.78 13.82
C GLY A 17 -13.71 -5.26 14.22
N MET A 18 -12.54 -5.89 14.34
CA MET A 18 -12.43 -7.27 14.83
C MET A 18 -12.46 -7.31 16.36
N THR A 19 -13.03 -8.38 16.91
CA THR A 19 -12.87 -8.73 18.33
C THR A 19 -11.48 -9.32 18.59
N ALA A 20 -11.08 -9.39 19.87
CA ALA A 20 -9.84 -10.05 20.25
C ALA A 20 -9.84 -11.55 19.89
N GLU A 21 -10.99 -12.21 19.99
CA GLU A 21 -11.16 -13.63 19.62
C GLU A 21 -11.01 -13.84 18.11
N GLU A 22 -11.64 -12.99 17.31
CA GLU A 22 -11.49 -12.98 15.86
C GLU A 22 -10.04 -12.76 15.43
N TYR A 23 -9.35 -11.84 16.12
CA TYR A 23 -7.92 -11.61 15.94
C TYR A 23 -7.09 -12.85 16.28
N ILE A 24 -7.30 -13.46 17.45
CA ILE A 24 -6.52 -14.63 17.89
C ILE A 24 -6.64 -15.77 16.88
N ILE A 25 -7.85 -16.07 16.42
CA ILE A 25 -8.10 -17.15 15.44
C ILE A 25 -7.49 -16.81 14.09
N LEU A 26 -7.65 -15.59 13.58
CA LEU A 26 -7.07 -15.19 12.30
C LEU A 26 -5.53 -15.10 12.37
N ASN A 27 -4.97 -14.69 13.50
CA ASN A 27 -3.53 -14.63 13.69
C ASN A 27 -2.93 -16.03 13.84
N ALA A 28 -3.60 -16.95 14.54
CA ALA A 28 -3.22 -18.36 14.57
C ALA A 28 -3.27 -18.98 13.17
N TYR A 29 -4.32 -18.67 12.40
CA TYR A 29 -4.39 -19.02 10.97
C TYR A 29 -3.13 -18.52 10.25
N LEU A 30 -2.81 -17.22 10.30
CA LEU A 30 -1.65 -16.65 9.58
C LEU A 30 -0.29 -17.22 9.97
N ASN A 31 -0.14 -17.69 11.22
CA ASN A 31 1.11 -18.26 11.72
C ASN A 31 1.16 -19.80 11.60
N HIS A 32 0.10 -20.42 11.07
CA HIS A 32 0.05 -21.85 10.82
C HIS A 32 1.08 -22.28 9.75
N SER A 33 1.83 -23.33 10.07
CA SER A 33 3.01 -23.78 9.32
C SER A 33 2.75 -24.21 7.87
N LYS A 34 1.50 -24.52 7.50
CA LYS A 34 1.15 -25.06 6.16
C LYS A 34 0.43 -24.09 5.22
N ILE A 35 0.26 -22.82 5.61
CA ILE A 35 -0.36 -21.80 4.73
C ILE A 35 0.37 -21.69 3.40
N ASP A 36 1.70 -21.72 3.41
CA ASP A 36 2.53 -21.55 2.22
C ASP A 36 2.43 -22.74 1.26
N TYR A 37 1.84 -23.86 1.70
CA TYR A 37 1.57 -25.07 0.90
C TYR A 37 0.09 -25.18 0.47
N GLY A 38 -0.73 -24.15 0.72
CA GLY A 38 -2.14 -24.15 0.35
C GLY A 38 -3.01 -25.14 1.14
N GLN A 39 -2.48 -25.70 2.23
CA GLN A 39 -3.21 -26.63 3.09
C GLN A 39 -3.72 -25.91 4.35
N GLN A 40 -5.00 -26.08 4.64
CA GLN A 40 -5.63 -25.58 5.85
C GLN A 40 -5.77 -26.71 6.86
N ASP A 41 -5.17 -26.55 8.04
CA ASP A 41 -5.39 -27.44 9.16
C ASP A 41 -6.14 -26.67 10.25
N LEU A 42 -7.47 -26.66 10.15
CA LEU A 42 -8.30 -25.97 11.13
C LEU A 42 -8.23 -26.63 12.52
N ASN A 43 -7.78 -27.88 12.62
CA ASN A 43 -7.57 -28.56 13.90
C ASN A 43 -6.33 -28.00 14.61
N GLU A 44 -5.24 -27.80 13.88
CA GLU A 44 -4.04 -27.17 14.45
C GLU A 44 -4.35 -25.74 14.95
N ILE A 45 -5.17 -24.99 14.22
CA ILE A 45 -5.64 -23.67 14.67
C ILE A 45 -6.50 -23.78 15.93
N ALA A 46 -7.39 -24.76 16.00
CA ALA A 46 -8.21 -25.03 17.17
C ALA A 46 -7.34 -25.32 18.41
N GLU A 47 -6.29 -26.14 18.25
CA GLU A 47 -5.30 -26.42 19.29
C GLU A 47 -4.52 -25.16 19.70
N MET A 48 -3.99 -24.39 18.74
CA MET A 48 -3.23 -23.16 19.00
C MET A 48 -4.04 -22.09 19.75
N THR A 49 -5.35 -22.09 19.56
CA THR A 49 -6.27 -21.07 20.13
C THR A 49 -7.03 -21.58 21.35
N ASN A 50 -6.85 -22.85 21.72
CA ASN A 50 -7.64 -23.54 22.76
C ASN A 50 -9.15 -23.38 22.52
N LYS A 51 -9.57 -23.65 21.28
CA LYS A 51 -10.96 -23.56 20.80
C LYS A 51 -11.39 -24.89 20.19
N THR A 52 -12.70 -25.06 20.07
CA THR A 52 -13.27 -26.15 19.27
C THR A 52 -13.18 -25.84 17.78
N LEU A 53 -13.16 -26.89 16.96
CA LEU A 53 -13.19 -26.75 15.50
C LEU A 53 -14.41 -25.94 15.02
N ASP A 54 -15.55 -26.08 15.69
CA ASP A 54 -16.78 -25.37 15.33
C ASP A 54 -16.72 -23.89 15.70
N GLU A 55 -16.11 -23.53 16.83
CA GLU A 55 -15.82 -22.13 17.18
C GLU A 55 -14.88 -21.48 16.16
N VAL A 56 -13.82 -22.19 15.74
CA VAL A 56 -12.89 -21.69 14.72
C VAL A 56 -13.63 -21.45 13.40
N LYS A 57 -14.41 -22.43 12.92
CA LYS A 57 -15.20 -22.29 11.68
C LYS A 57 -16.21 -21.15 11.76
N SER A 58 -16.96 -21.06 12.85
CA SER A 58 -17.94 -20.00 13.09
C SER A 58 -17.29 -18.62 13.08
N THR A 59 -16.13 -18.48 13.74
CA THR A 59 -15.39 -17.21 13.78
C THR A 59 -14.86 -16.81 12.41
N LEU A 60 -14.27 -17.75 11.66
CA LEU A 60 -13.82 -17.49 10.30
C LEU A 60 -15.00 -17.14 9.38
N GLN A 61 -16.15 -17.80 9.54
CA GLN A 61 -17.37 -17.48 8.79
C GLN A 61 -17.87 -16.07 9.12
N SER A 62 -17.92 -15.68 10.40
CA SER A 62 -18.24 -14.30 10.83
C SER A 62 -17.32 -13.27 10.16
N LEU A 63 -16.02 -13.55 10.08
CA LEU A 63 -15.06 -12.66 9.42
C LEU A 63 -15.31 -12.55 7.90
N PHE A 64 -15.74 -13.62 7.23
CA PHE A 64 -16.19 -13.57 5.84
C PHE A 64 -17.48 -12.78 5.68
N ASP A 65 -18.46 -12.99 6.55
CA ASP A 65 -19.77 -12.35 6.49
C ASP A 65 -19.67 -10.83 6.74
N LYS A 66 -18.76 -10.41 7.64
CA LYS A 66 -18.40 -9.00 7.85
C LYS A 66 -17.57 -8.41 6.69
N GLY A 67 -17.16 -9.23 5.73
CA GLY A 67 -16.28 -8.85 4.63
C GLY A 67 -14.86 -8.46 5.08
N LEU A 68 -14.42 -8.87 6.27
CA LEU A 68 -13.10 -8.54 6.81
C LEU A 68 -11.99 -9.38 6.18
N ILE A 69 -12.30 -10.61 5.78
CA ILE A 69 -11.44 -11.51 5.01
C ILE A 69 -12.16 -11.97 3.73
N ASN A 70 -11.39 -12.37 2.72
CA ASN A 70 -11.91 -12.81 1.42
C ASN A 70 -11.38 -14.21 1.08
N LYS A 71 -12.17 -15.02 0.37
CA LYS A 71 -11.69 -16.31 -0.13
C LYS A 71 -10.78 -16.08 -1.33
N ASN A 72 -9.67 -16.80 -1.35
CA ASN A 72 -8.82 -16.97 -2.51
C ASN A 72 -9.60 -17.80 -3.55
N PRO A 73 -9.74 -17.31 -4.80
CA PRO A 73 -10.56 -17.97 -5.80
C PRO A 73 -10.00 -19.31 -6.29
N ILE A 74 -8.70 -19.56 -6.11
CA ILE A 74 -8.01 -20.76 -6.59
C ILE A 74 -7.94 -21.82 -5.49
N HIS A 75 -7.51 -21.44 -4.30
CA HIS A 75 -7.23 -22.39 -3.22
C HIS A 75 -8.37 -22.51 -2.21
N HIS A 76 -9.43 -21.72 -2.35
CA HIS A 76 -10.53 -21.60 -1.39
C HIS A 76 -10.10 -21.26 0.05
N THR A 77 -8.85 -20.80 0.22
CA THR A 77 -8.27 -20.37 1.49
C THR A 77 -8.48 -18.87 1.72
N ILE A 78 -7.99 -18.31 2.84
CA ILE A 78 -8.01 -16.86 3.02
C ILE A 78 -7.07 -16.20 2.01
N ASP A 79 -7.55 -15.18 1.30
CA ASP A 79 -6.78 -14.33 0.41
C ASP A 79 -5.88 -13.38 1.21
N ILE A 80 -4.66 -13.85 1.48
CA ILE A 80 -3.66 -13.14 2.29
C ILE A 80 -3.27 -11.80 1.65
N LEU A 81 -3.24 -11.71 0.32
CA LEU A 81 -2.94 -10.46 -0.38
C LEU A 81 -4.03 -9.43 -0.14
N LYS A 82 -5.31 -9.80 -0.30
CA LYS A 82 -6.42 -8.87 0.00
C LYS A 82 -6.43 -8.44 1.47
N LEU A 83 -6.12 -9.35 2.40
CA LEU A 83 -6.02 -9.01 3.82
C LEU A 83 -4.86 -8.02 4.07
N HIS A 84 -3.68 -8.25 3.47
CA HIS A 84 -2.54 -7.34 3.54
C HIS A 84 -2.90 -5.94 3.06
N LEU A 85 -3.50 -5.83 1.87
CA LEU A 85 -3.89 -4.54 1.30
C LEU A 85 -4.92 -3.81 2.17
N LYS A 86 -5.88 -4.54 2.74
CA LYS A 86 -6.87 -3.97 3.66
C LYS A 86 -6.20 -3.43 4.93
N LEU A 87 -5.27 -4.17 5.53
CA LEU A 87 -4.51 -3.73 6.70
C LEU A 87 -3.61 -2.52 6.42
N ILE A 88 -2.96 -2.49 5.25
CA ILE A 88 -2.17 -1.34 4.79
C ILE A 88 -3.06 -0.11 4.61
N SER A 89 -4.29 -0.26 4.10
CA SER A 89 -5.25 0.86 4.04
C SER A 89 -5.50 1.42 5.44
N VAL A 90 -5.87 0.55 6.40
CA VAL A 90 -6.17 0.96 7.79
C VAL A 90 -4.97 1.62 8.48
N GLN A 91 -3.76 1.13 8.21
CA GLN A 91 -2.53 1.77 8.69
C GLN A 91 -2.42 3.22 8.20
N ASN A 92 -2.82 3.46 6.97
CA ASN A 92 -2.64 4.72 6.27
C ASN A 92 -3.84 5.68 6.40
N ASP A 93 -5.01 5.20 6.84
CA ASP A 93 -6.23 6.01 6.94
C ASP A 93 -6.06 7.29 7.79
N SER A 94 -5.16 7.28 8.79
CA SER A 94 -4.86 8.45 9.65
C SER A 94 -3.67 9.30 9.19
N ILE A 95 -2.99 8.93 8.12
CA ILE A 95 -1.81 9.64 7.62
C ILE A 95 -2.24 10.46 6.41
N SER A 96 -1.91 11.76 6.38
CA SER A 96 -2.17 12.57 5.18
C SER A 96 -1.45 11.99 3.97
N LEU A 97 -2.05 12.12 2.79
CA LEU A 97 -1.46 11.61 1.55
C LEU A 97 -0.09 12.26 1.30
N ASN A 98 0.01 13.57 1.52
CA ASN A 98 1.29 14.29 1.50
C ASN A 98 2.35 13.65 2.42
N SER A 99 1.98 13.27 3.65
CA SER A 99 2.92 12.66 4.60
C SER A 99 3.32 11.25 4.20
N LEU A 100 2.39 10.47 3.62
CA LEU A 100 2.69 9.14 3.07
C LEU A 100 3.72 9.23 1.94
N ILE A 101 3.48 10.12 0.97
CA ILE A 101 4.38 10.35 -0.16
C ILE A 101 5.74 10.85 0.35
N THR A 102 5.75 11.85 1.23
CA THR A 102 6.99 12.43 1.79
C THR A 102 7.82 11.37 2.51
N LYS A 103 7.21 10.57 3.39
CA LYS A 103 7.90 9.49 4.10
C LYS A 103 8.46 8.46 3.14
N SER A 104 7.68 8.10 2.12
CA SER A 104 8.12 7.12 1.12
C SER A 104 9.29 7.62 0.27
N ILE A 105 9.29 8.90 -0.12
CA ILE A 105 10.41 9.54 -0.83
C ILE A 105 11.68 9.49 0.02
N LYS A 106 11.59 9.87 1.30
CA LYS A 106 12.74 9.84 2.22
C LYS A 106 13.33 8.43 2.34
N ASN A 107 12.47 7.42 2.51
CA ASN A 107 12.89 6.02 2.59
C ASN A 107 13.59 5.60 1.29
N TYR A 108 13.01 5.93 0.13
CA TYR A 108 13.60 5.64 -1.18
C TYR A 108 14.98 6.30 -1.38
N GLN A 109 15.17 7.51 -0.88
CA GLN A 109 16.44 8.22 -0.95
C GLN A 109 17.52 7.62 -0.03
N SER A 110 17.14 7.06 1.11
CA SER A 110 18.08 6.49 2.10
C SER A 110 18.66 5.12 1.75
N LEU A 111 18.11 4.43 0.73
CA LEU A 111 18.52 3.07 0.40
C LEU A 111 19.73 3.06 -0.56
N PRO A 112 20.78 2.28 -0.26
CA PRO A 112 22.01 2.25 -1.06
C PRO A 112 21.82 1.61 -2.44
N THR A 113 20.85 0.72 -2.61
CA THR A 113 20.49 0.08 -3.89
C THR A 113 19.12 0.59 -4.36
N LYS A 114 19.13 1.43 -5.39
CA LYS A 114 17.90 2.04 -5.95
C LYS A 114 17.30 1.21 -7.10
N HIS A 115 18.01 0.19 -7.58
CA HIS A 115 17.56 -0.59 -8.72
C HIS A 115 16.19 -1.23 -8.43
N ASN A 116 15.22 -0.90 -9.28
CA ASN A 116 13.83 -1.32 -9.24
C ASN A 116 12.97 -0.80 -8.09
N MET A 117 13.47 -0.06 -7.09
CA MET A 117 12.62 0.43 -6.01
C MET A 117 11.72 1.59 -6.45
N GLN A 118 10.49 1.63 -5.93
CA GLN A 118 9.53 2.69 -6.20
C GLN A 118 8.98 3.21 -4.88
N HIS A 119 8.86 4.54 -4.77
CA HIS A 119 8.18 5.16 -3.64
C HIS A 119 6.69 5.28 -3.94
N PHE A 120 5.89 5.51 -2.90
CA PHE A 120 4.43 5.55 -2.96
C PHE A 120 3.87 6.60 -3.95
N GLY A 121 4.63 7.69 -4.17
CA GLY A 121 4.27 8.73 -5.13
C GLY A 121 4.61 8.40 -6.58
N HIS A 122 5.32 7.29 -6.85
CA HIS A 122 5.40 6.74 -8.20
C HIS A 122 4.09 6.05 -8.50
N VAL A 123 3.32 6.65 -9.41
CA VAL A 123 2.02 6.15 -9.83
C VAL A 123 1.91 6.15 -11.34
N THR A 124 1.11 5.23 -11.85
CA THR A 124 0.68 5.23 -13.24
C THR A 124 -0.75 5.78 -13.31
N LEU A 125 -0.98 6.71 -14.23
CA LEU A 125 -2.29 7.25 -14.55
C LEU A 125 -2.94 6.36 -15.61
N LEU A 126 -4.10 5.81 -15.30
CA LEU A 126 -4.82 4.87 -16.15
C LEU A 126 -6.12 5.51 -16.68
N PRO A 127 -6.16 5.95 -17.95
CA PRO A 127 -7.40 6.47 -18.54
C PRO A 127 -8.42 5.35 -18.70
N LEU A 128 -9.68 5.62 -18.33
CA LEU A 128 -10.78 4.64 -18.42
C LEU A 128 -11.64 4.91 -19.66
N ILE A 129 -12.16 3.84 -20.27
CA ILE A 129 -12.99 3.91 -21.49
C ILE A 129 -14.26 4.73 -21.26
N GLU A 130 -14.85 4.63 -20.07
CA GLU A 130 -16.07 5.35 -19.66
C GLU A 130 -15.80 6.80 -19.22
N GLY A 131 -14.53 7.24 -19.27
CA GLY A 131 -14.08 8.57 -18.83
C GLY A 131 -13.41 8.55 -17.46
N GLY A 132 -12.63 9.61 -17.19
CA GLY A 132 -11.84 9.75 -15.97
C GLY A 132 -10.46 9.09 -16.04
N ILE A 133 -9.67 9.30 -14.97
CA ILE A 133 -8.30 8.79 -14.84
C ILE A 133 -8.19 8.11 -13.47
N ALA A 134 -7.94 6.80 -13.47
CA ALA A 134 -7.61 6.04 -12.27
C ALA A 134 -6.11 6.12 -11.96
N ILE A 135 -5.74 5.76 -10.74
CA ILE A 135 -4.35 5.80 -10.27
C ILE A 135 -3.95 4.42 -9.77
N THR A 136 -2.87 3.88 -10.32
CA THR A 136 -2.29 2.60 -9.91
C THR A 136 -0.90 2.81 -9.31
N GLN A 137 -0.53 1.96 -8.37
CA GLN A 137 0.77 1.97 -7.71
C GLN A 137 1.89 1.65 -8.70
N GLY A 138 3.00 2.37 -8.55
CA GLY A 138 4.22 2.09 -9.28
C GLY A 138 4.16 2.44 -10.76
N THR A 139 5.32 2.35 -11.40
CA THR A 139 5.55 2.62 -12.82
C THR A 139 6.30 1.49 -13.53
N ARG A 140 6.48 0.33 -12.85
CA ARG A 140 7.21 -0.83 -13.42
C ARG A 140 6.49 -1.44 -14.61
N TYR A 141 5.17 -1.41 -14.60
CA TYR A 141 4.32 -1.94 -15.66
C TYR A 141 3.55 -0.81 -16.34
N ILE A 142 3.18 -1.01 -17.61
CA ILE A 142 2.46 -0.02 -18.43
C ILE A 142 1.13 0.44 -17.82
N HIS A 143 0.48 -0.41 -17.02
CA HIS A 143 -0.76 -0.12 -16.30
C HIS A 143 -0.56 0.00 -14.79
N GLY A 144 0.70 0.11 -14.34
CA GLY A 144 1.06 0.01 -12.93
C GLY A 144 0.76 -1.37 -12.33
N GLU A 145 0.75 -1.41 -11.00
CA GLU A 145 0.45 -2.60 -10.20
C GLU A 145 -1.00 -2.55 -9.71
N LEU A 146 -1.21 -2.34 -8.40
CA LEU A 146 -2.54 -2.30 -7.79
C LEU A 146 -3.13 -0.91 -7.82
N MET A 147 -4.44 -0.82 -8.03
CA MET A 147 -5.18 0.43 -7.97
C MET A 147 -5.10 1.06 -6.57
N TRP A 148 -4.96 2.37 -6.50
CA TRP A 148 -5.13 3.10 -5.25
C TRP A 148 -6.55 2.90 -4.69
N THR A 149 -6.68 3.03 -3.37
CA THR A 149 -8.00 3.00 -2.76
C THR A 149 -8.77 4.26 -3.15
N LYS A 150 -10.12 4.17 -3.15
CA LYS A 150 -11.00 5.33 -3.37
C LYS A 150 -10.62 6.51 -2.45
N TYR A 151 -10.31 6.22 -1.18
CA TYR A 151 -9.89 7.22 -0.20
C TYR A 151 -8.62 7.97 -0.63
N HIS A 152 -7.56 7.27 -1.07
CA HIS A 152 -6.34 7.93 -1.53
C HIS A 152 -6.58 8.79 -2.77
N MET A 153 -7.40 8.33 -3.73
CA MET A 153 -7.73 9.13 -4.91
C MET A 153 -8.55 10.38 -4.54
N GLN A 154 -9.50 10.27 -3.62
CA GLN A 154 -10.27 11.42 -3.11
C GLN A 154 -9.35 12.43 -2.42
N LYS A 155 -8.44 11.96 -1.55
CA LYS A 155 -7.46 12.83 -0.88
C LYS A 155 -6.50 13.50 -1.87
N LEU A 156 -6.05 12.80 -2.91
CA LEU A 156 -5.23 13.42 -3.95
C LEU A 156 -6.00 14.52 -4.69
N SER A 157 -7.26 14.27 -5.04
CA SER A 157 -8.11 15.27 -5.69
C SER A 157 -8.28 16.52 -4.82
N GLU A 158 -8.48 16.36 -3.51
CA GLU A 158 -8.54 17.48 -2.55
C GLU A 158 -7.20 18.25 -2.49
N GLU A 159 -6.07 17.55 -2.33
CA GLU A 159 -4.75 18.19 -2.24
C GLU A 159 -4.35 18.90 -3.55
N LEU A 160 -4.67 18.32 -4.71
CA LEU A 160 -4.45 18.95 -6.01
C LEU A 160 -5.30 20.20 -6.19
N SER A 161 -6.58 20.16 -5.77
CA SER A 161 -7.46 21.33 -5.84
C SER A 161 -6.89 22.48 -5.00
N GLN A 162 -6.46 22.18 -3.76
CA GLN A 162 -5.82 23.18 -2.89
C GLN A 162 -4.52 23.75 -3.46
N PHE A 163 -3.75 22.95 -4.21
CA PHE A 163 -2.57 23.43 -4.91
C PHE A 163 -2.96 24.41 -6.01
N LEU A 164 -3.89 24.03 -6.89
CA LEU A 164 -4.37 24.87 -7.99
C LEU A 164 -4.99 26.18 -7.52
N ASP A 165 -5.70 26.19 -6.40
CA ASP A 165 -6.26 27.42 -5.81
C ASP A 165 -5.17 28.42 -5.36
N LYS A 166 -3.95 27.94 -5.06
CA LYS A 166 -2.85 28.73 -4.51
C LYS A 166 -1.72 28.99 -5.50
N THR A 167 -1.78 28.39 -6.67
CA THR A 167 -0.70 28.46 -7.67
C THR A 167 -1.25 28.80 -9.04
N ASP A 168 -0.56 29.69 -9.72
CA ASP A 168 -0.80 30.00 -11.12
C ASP A 168 0.26 29.35 -12.03
N GLN A 169 0.13 29.57 -13.33
CA GLN A 169 1.08 29.08 -14.31
C GLN A 169 2.48 29.69 -14.14
N GLU A 170 2.58 30.93 -13.64
CA GLU A 170 3.87 31.58 -13.41
C GLU A 170 4.66 30.87 -12.30
N TRP A 171 3.98 30.50 -11.21
CA TRP A 171 4.56 29.69 -10.15
C TRP A 171 5.08 28.36 -10.67
N ILE A 172 4.29 27.65 -11.48
CA ILE A 172 4.67 26.37 -12.09
C ILE A 172 5.90 26.54 -12.99
N ASN A 173 5.93 27.59 -13.81
CA ASN A 173 7.06 27.89 -14.67
C ASN A 173 8.34 28.15 -13.85
N LYS A 174 8.26 28.97 -12.79
CA LYS A 174 9.38 29.22 -11.87
C LYS A 174 9.90 27.94 -11.21
N TYR A 175 9.00 27.06 -10.78
CA TYR A 175 9.38 25.76 -10.23
C TYR A 175 10.13 24.90 -11.25
N ASN A 176 9.58 24.77 -12.47
CA ASN A 176 10.18 23.95 -13.53
C ASN A 176 11.56 24.47 -13.95
N GLU A 177 11.73 25.78 -14.08
CA GLU A 177 13.03 26.40 -14.40
C GLU A 177 14.06 26.15 -13.30
N LYS A 178 13.66 26.22 -12.02
CA LYS A 178 14.54 25.86 -10.90
C LYS A 178 15.04 24.42 -11.01
N ILE A 179 14.17 23.47 -11.32
CA ILE A 179 14.53 22.04 -11.44
C ILE A 179 15.46 21.79 -12.65
N LYS A 180 15.16 22.39 -13.81
CA LYS A 180 16.04 22.30 -14.99
C LYS A 180 17.43 22.83 -14.67
N ASN A 181 17.51 23.96 -13.96
CA ASN A 181 18.77 24.59 -13.61
C ASN A 181 19.55 23.84 -12.51
N SER A 182 18.86 23.18 -11.58
CA SER A 182 19.51 22.31 -10.58
C SER A 182 20.01 20.98 -11.14
N ASN A 183 19.43 20.52 -12.26
CA ASN A 183 19.80 19.30 -12.96
C ASN A 183 20.78 19.56 -14.13
N LEU A 184 21.20 20.81 -14.36
CA LEU A 184 22.33 21.09 -15.24
C LEU A 184 23.56 20.40 -14.64
N PRO A 185 24.22 19.49 -15.39
CA PRO A 185 25.51 19.01 -14.97
C PRO A 185 26.43 20.23 -14.82
N THR A 186 27.33 20.17 -13.84
CA THR A 186 28.40 21.13 -13.53
C THR A 186 29.40 21.31 -14.70
N THR A 187 29.01 20.99 -15.93
CA THR A 187 29.82 21.01 -17.15
C THR A 187 29.91 22.38 -17.83
N LEU A 188 29.02 23.33 -17.52
CA LEU A 188 29.18 24.71 -18.03
C LEU A 188 30.13 25.57 -17.17
N ALA A 189 30.41 25.18 -15.92
CA ALA A 189 31.40 25.85 -15.07
C ALA A 189 32.86 25.41 -15.34
N THR A 190 33.08 24.35 -16.12
CA THR A 190 34.42 23.82 -16.46
C THR A 190 34.91 24.18 -17.86
N LEU A 191 34.05 24.74 -18.73
CA LEU A 191 34.44 25.15 -20.09
C LEU A 191 34.86 26.62 -20.22
N GLN A 192 34.66 27.45 -19.19
CA GLN A 192 35.16 28.84 -19.17
C GLN A 192 36.50 29.01 -18.44
N ASN A 193 37.01 27.99 -17.75
CA ASN A 193 38.29 28.04 -17.01
C ASN A 193 39.44 27.28 -17.69
N LYS A 194 39.28 26.84 -18.95
CA LYS A 194 40.37 26.22 -19.74
C LYS A 194 40.85 27.03 -20.94
N ASN A 195 40.33 28.26 -21.11
CA ASN A 195 40.80 29.21 -22.12
C ASN A 195 41.40 30.48 -21.49
N LYS A 196 42.26 30.30 -20.49
CA LYS A 196 43.21 31.31 -20.01
C LYS A 196 44.56 30.66 -19.72
#